data_AF-A0A836FVS3-F1
#
_entry.id   AF-A0A836FVS3-F1
#
_cell.length_a   1.000
_cell.length_b   1.000
_cell.length_c   1.000
_cell.angle_alpha   90.00
_cell.angle_beta   90.00
_cell.angle_gamma   90.00
#
_symmetry.space_group_name_H-M   'P 1'
#
loop_
_entity.id
_entity.type
_entity.pdbx_description
1 polymer ?
#
loop_
_entity_poly.entity_id
_entity_poly.type
_entity_poly.pdbx_seq_one_letter_code
_entity_poly.pdbx_strand_id
1 'polypeptide(L)' 'MTVAFPCRLCGKIYAHKSSMYTHLRLCGKEPKFSCVLCGRRFKYKHRLQSHLTSNVHALRP' A
#
# COMPACT_ATOMS: atom_id res chain seq x y z
N MET A 1 19.56 -19.15 6.50
CA MET A 1 19.98 -17.75 6.26
C MET A 1 19.05 -17.16 5.20
N THR A 2 18.04 -16.37 5.57
CA THR A 2 17.13 -15.73 4.62
C THR A 2 17.76 -14.43 4.11
N VAL A 3 17.95 -14.32 2.80
CA VAL A 3 18.47 -13.09 2.19
C VAL A 3 17.40 -12.00 2.31
N ALA A 4 17.72 -10.93 3.01
CA ALA A 4 16.84 -9.78 3.19
C ALA A 4 17.06 -8.74 2.08
N PHE A 5 15.98 -8.14 1.58
CA PHE A 5 16.03 -7.09 0.57
C PHE A 5 15.54 -5.76 1.18
N PRO A 6 16.42 -4.95 1.76
CA PRO A 6 16.06 -3.65 2.32
C PRO A 6 15.80 -2.62 1.23
N CYS A 7 14.75 -1.81 1.41
CA CYS A 7 14.49 -0.62 0.62
C CYS A 7 15.46 0.50 1.03
N ARG A 8 16.29 0.97 0.10
CA ARG A 8 17.27 2.04 0.40
C ARG A 8 16.65 3.41 0.67
N LEU A 9 15.37 3.61 0.32
CA LEU A 9 14.68 4.89 0.48
C LEU A 9 13.98 5.04 1.83
N CYS A 10 13.51 3.95 2.44
CA CYS A 10 12.77 3.99 3.70
C CYS A 10 13.16 2.90 4.71
N GLY A 11 14.18 2.10 4.41
CA GLY A 11 14.68 1.04 5.29
C GLY A 11 13.82 -0.22 5.37
N LYS A 12 12.62 -0.24 4.77
CA LYS A 12 11.69 -1.38 4.87
C LYS A 12 12.27 -2.66 4.27
N ILE A 13 12.22 -3.76 5.01
CA ILE A 13 12.80 -5.05 4.62
C ILE A 13 11.75 -5.94 3.95
N TYR A 14 12.16 -6.64 2.89
CA TYR A 14 11.35 -7.60 2.16
C TYR A 14 12.04 -8.96 2.10
N ALA A 15 11.25 -10.03 2.13
CA ALA A 15 11.74 -11.40 1.98
C ALA A 15 12.13 -11.75 0.53
N HIS A 16 11.59 -11.00 -0.45
CA HIS A 16 11.85 -11.23 -1.87
C HIS A 16 12.26 -9.95 -2.60
N LYS A 17 13.22 -10.09 -3.52
CA LYS A 17 13.71 -8.99 -4.37
C LYS A 17 12.60 -8.36 -5.21
N SER A 18 11.69 -9.19 -5.76
CA SER A 18 10.55 -8.75 -6.57
C SER A 18 9.58 -7.86 -5.79
N SER A 19 9.32 -8.20 -4.52
CA SER A 19 8.48 -7.39 -3.62
C SER A 19 9.13 -6.05 -3.31
N MET A 20 10.44 -6.04 -3.03
CA MET A 20 11.21 -4.81 -2.81
C MET A 20 11.19 -3.89 -4.05
N TYR A 21 11.45 -4.42 -5.25
CA TYR A 21 11.38 -3.64 -6.49
C TYR A 21 9.98 -3.09 -6.77
N THR A 22 8.93 -3.89 -6.54
CA THR A 22 7.55 -3.44 -6.71
C THR A 22 7.21 -2.31 -5.76
N HIS A 23 7.67 -2.41 -4.51
CA HIS A 23 7.55 -1.35 -3.52
C HIS A 23 8.27 -0.07 -3.95
N LEU A 24 9.51 -0.17 -4.44
CA LEU A 24 10.30 1.00 -4.85
C LEU A 24 9.57 1.90 -5.85
N ARG A 25 8.76 1.33 -6.75
CA ARG A 25 7.96 2.10 -7.73
C ARG A 25 7.04 3.14 -7.08
N LEU A 26 6.63 2.91 -5.83
CA LEU A 26 5.75 3.80 -5.06
C LEU A 26 6.36 4.27 -3.73
N CYS A 27 7.61 3.91 -3.44
CA CYS A 27 8.31 4.39 -2.26
C CYS A 27 8.52 5.91 -2.41
N GLY A 28 8.30 6.68 -1.35
CA GLY A 28 8.32 8.15 -1.40
C GLY A 28 7.15 8.80 -2.16
N LYS A 29 6.35 8.04 -2.93
CA LYS A 29 5.15 8.59 -3.57
C LYS A 29 4.01 8.72 -2.56
N GLU A 30 3.44 9.91 -2.52
CA GLU A 30 2.23 10.20 -1.76
C GLU A 30 1.05 9.37 -2.29
N PRO A 31 0.22 8.81 -1.40
CA PRO A 31 -0.97 8.08 -1.82
C PRO A 31 -1.97 9.05 -2.46
N LYS A 32 -2.29 8.76 -3.74
CA LYS A 32 -3.14 9.59 -4.60
C LYS A 32 -4.63 9.27 -4.48
N PHE A 33 -4.97 8.08 -3.99
CA PHE A 33 -6.36 7.61 -3.94
C PHE A 33 -6.86 7.68 -2.50
N SER A 34 -7.87 8.47 -2.22
CA SER A 34 -8.48 8.58 -0.89
C SER A 34 -9.88 7.95 -0.90
N CYS A 35 -10.20 7.23 0.17
CA CYS A 35 -11.58 6.85 0.44
C CYS A 35 -12.38 8.10 0.81
N VAL A 36 -13.46 8.37 0.09
CA VAL A 36 -14.34 9.52 0.37
C VAL A 36 -15.10 9.37 1.69
N LEU A 37 -15.31 8.14 2.16
CA LEU A 37 -16.04 7.87 3.38
C LEU A 37 -15.16 8.07 4.63
N CYS A 38 -13.92 7.55 4.66
CA CYS A 38 -13.04 7.61 5.84
C CYS A 38 -11.75 8.41 5.67
N GLY A 39 -11.49 8.99 4.51
CA GLY A 39 -10.25 9.71 4.23
C GLY A 39 -9.00 8.82 4.10
N ARG A 40 -9.12 7.50 4.27
CA ARG A 40 -7.97 6.58 4.20
C ARG A 40 -7.33 6.62 2.81
N ARG A 41 -6.01 6.76 2.77
CA ARG A 41 -5.25 6.96 1.53
C ARG A 41 -4.56 5.67 1.08
N PHE A 42 -4.60 5.42 -0.22
CA PHE A 42 -4.08 4.26 -0.89
C PHE A 42 -3.15 4.69 -2.03
N LYS A 43 -2.06 3.95 -2.23
CA LYS A 43 -1.13 4.20 -3.34
C LYS A 43 -1.56 3.54 -4.66
N TYR A 44 -2.50 2.60 -4.62
CA TYR A 44 -3.03 1.89 -5.79
C TYR A 44 -4.56 1.97 -5.85
N LYS A 45 -5.10 2.14 -7.06
CA LYS A 45 -6.56 2.19 -7.31
C LYS A 45 -7.27 0.90 -6.91
N HIS A 46 -6.72 -0.27 -7.27
CA HIS A 46 -7.33 -1.57 -6.93
C HIS A 46 -7.44 -1.78 -5.40
N ARG A 47 -6.51 -1.22 -4.61
CA ARG A 47 -6.58 -1.28 -3.14
C ARG A 47 -7.69 -0.41 -2.58
N LEU A 48 -7.90 0.78 -3.14
CA LEU A 48 -9.06 1.60 -2.78
C LEU A 48 -10.36 0.89 -3.15
N GLN A 49 -10.44 0.31 -4.35
CA GLN A 49 -11.64 -0.39 -4.79
C GLN A 49 -11.97 -1.59 -3.89
N SER A 50 -10.98 -2.44 -3.58
CA SER A 50 -11.15 -3.54 -2.64
C SER A 50 -11.56 -3.07 -1.24
N HIS A 51 -11.03 -1.93 -0.78
CA HIS A 51 -11.44 -1.32 0.47
C HIS A 51 -12.90 -0.83 0.44
N LEU A 52 -13.35 -0.23 -0.66
CA LEU A 52 -14.73 0.22 -0.82
C LEU A 52 -15.72 -0.94 -0.93
N THR A 53 -15.33 -2.05 -1.56
CA THR A 53 -16.16 -3.26 -1.65
C THR A 53 -16.15 -4.10 -0.38
N SER A 54 -15.20 -3.85 0.53
CA SER A 54 -15.21 -4.50 1.84
C SER A 54 -16.27 -3.87 2.75
N ASN A 55 -16.80 -4.64 3.70
CA ASN A 55 -17.82 -4.18 4.64
C ASN A 55 -17.32 -3.15 5.67
N VAL A 56 -16.13 -2.56 5.46
CA VAL A 56 -15.52 -1.58 6.37
C VAL A 56 -16.33 -0.28 6.47
N HIS A 57 -17.20 0.00 5.50
CA HIS A 57 -18.14 1.14 5.53
C HIS A 57 -19.60 0.73 5.66
N ALA A 58 -19.91 -0.56 5.81
CA ALA A 58 -21.29 -1.05 5.87
C ALA A 58 -22.07 -0.55 7.10
N LEU A 59 -21.38 0.03 8.09
CA LEU A 59 -21.95 0.56 9.33
C LEU A 59 -21.82 2.09 9.46
N ARG A 60 -21.35 2.80 8.42
CA ARG A 60 -21.30 4.26 8.45
C ARG A 60 -22.61 4.79 7.83
N PRO A 61 -23.50 5.43 8.63
CA PRO A 61 -24.76 5.96 8.15
C PRO A 61 -24.57 7.10 7.15
#